data_AF-A6GG92-F1
#
_entry.id   AF-A6GG92-F1
#
_cell.length_a   1.000
_cell.length_b   1.000
_cell.length_c   1.000
_cell.angle_alpha   90.00
_cell.angle_beta   90.00
_cell.angle_gamma   90.00
#
_symmetry.space_group_name_H-M   'P 1'
#
loop_
_entity.id
_entity.type
_entity.pdbx_description
1 polymer ?
#
loop_
_entity_poly.entity_id
_entity_poly.type
_entity_poly.pdbx_seq_one_letter_code
_entity_poly.pdbx_strand_id
1 'polypeptide(L)'
;MPMPTLADIDDPRPSRVRGFAVGAAVAVPIGAVFLWFAIGVLPQLILDSAVEYDARLRQEDAYMQSLCANISKETIDRDEQLCECVLAVEYPALDCRAPFMDWSLERMDERCADETTHREALSFCSCVDAIGDQLEGLDREGKEAREIIQRYENCTALDDALYLPELTELVPDA
;
A
#
# COMPACT_ATOMS: atom_id res chain seq x y z
N MET A 1 27.27 18.22 64.86
CA MET A 1 26.65 16.96 64.41
C MET A 1 25.18 17.05 64.80
N PRO A 2 24.25 17.22 63.86
CA PRO A 2 22.83 17.34 64.20
C PRO A 2 22.35 15.99 64.77
N MET A 3 21.83 16.02 65.99
CA MET A 3 21.23 14.85 66.63
C MET A 3 19.90 14.53 65.92
N PRO A 4 19.65 13.25 65.57
CA PRO A 4 18.34 12.86 65.05
C PRO A 4 17.28 13.14 66.12
N THR A 5 16.30 13.97 65.76
CA THR A 5 15.19 14.33 66.64
C THR A 5 14.25 13.14 66.81
N LEU A 6 13.66 12.98 68.00
CA LEU A 6 12.69 11.91 68.34
C LEU A 6 11.47 11.83 67.39
N ALA A 7 11.22 12.87 66.59
CA ALA A 7 10.22 12.88 65.53
C ALA A 7 10.54 11.92 64.35
N ASP A 8 11.79 11.49 64.20
CA ASP A 8 12.25 10.60 63.10
C ASP A 8 12.10 9.10 63.45
N ILE A 9 11.77 8.78 64.71
CA ILE A 9 11.55 7.40 65.20
C ILE A 9 10.08 6.98 65.11
N ASP A 10 9.16 7.95 65.02
CA ASP A 10 7.70 7.73 65.06
C ASP A 10 7.04 7.70 63.67
N ASP A 11 7.80 7.59 62.57
CA ASP A 11 7.21 7.39 61.25
C ASP A 11 6.93 5.88 61.04
N PRO A 12 5.68 5.40 61.20
CA PRO A 12 5.37 3.99 61.04
C PRO A 12 5.67 3.59 59.60
N ARG A 13 6.52 2.55 59.40
CA ARG A 13 6.83 2.02 58.07
C ARG A 13 5.54 1.89 57.25
N PRO A 14 5.43 2.56 56.08
CA PRO A 14 4.21 2.53 55.30
C PRO A 14 3.87 1.08 54.98
N SER A 15 2.62 0.67 55.28
CA SER A 15 2.23 -0.73 55.16
C SER A 15 2.32 -1.16 53.68
N ARG A 16 3.09 -2.22 53.41
CA ARG A 16 3.27 -2.77 52.06
C ARG A 16 1.94 -3.11 51.38
N VAL A 17 0.95 -3.50 52.19
CA VAL A 17 -0.42 -3.80 51.74
C VAL A 17 -1.12 -2.56 51.18
N ARG A 18 -0.94 -1.38 51.79
CA ARG A 18 -1.52 -0.13 51.28
C ARG A 18 -0.86 0.32 49.99
N GLY A 19 0.46 0.15 49.88
CA GLY A 19 1.19 0.38 48.63
C GLY A 19 0.71 -0.52 47.48
N PHE A 20 0.49 -1.81 47.77
CA PHE A 20 -0.02 -2.77 46.78
C PHE A 20 -1.47 -2.47 46.37
N ALA A 21 -2.33 -2.09 47.32
CA ALA A 21 -3.71 -1.73 47.04
C ALA A 21 -3.82 -0.48 46.14
N VAL A 22 -3.00 0.55 46.41
CA VAL A 22 -2.95 1.75 45.56
C VAL A 22 -2.37 1.42 44.19
N GLY A 23 -1.31 0.62 44.12
CA GLY A 23 -0.75 0.15 42.85
C GLY A 23 -1.77 -0.63 42.02
N ALA A 24 -2.51 -1.55 42.63
CA ALA A 24 -3.57 -2.31 41.96
C ALA A 24 -4.72 -1.43 41.49
N ALA A 25 -5.13 -0.44 42.31
CA ALA A 25 -6.19 0.50 41.94
C ALA A 25 -5.89 1.32 40.69
N VAL A 26 -4.60 1.55 40.39
CA VAL A 26 -4.16 2.26 39.18
C VAL A 26 -3.83 1.30 38.04
N ALA A 27 -3.16 0.19 38.32
CA ALA A 27 -2.71 -0.75 37.29
C ALA A 27 -3.87 -1.53 36.65
N VAL A 28 -4.89 -1.93 37.44
CA VAL A 28 -6.05 -2.68 36.94
C VAL A 28 -6.86 -1.91 35.90
N PRO A 29 -7.27 -0.65 36.10
CA PRO A 29 -8.02 0.08 35.08
C PRO A 29 -7.18 0.34 33.83
N ILE A 30 -5.89 0.66 33.96
CA ILE A 30 -5.00 0.86 32.80
C ILE A 30 -4.85 -0.45 32.01
N GLY A 31 -4.61 -1.55 32.71
CA GLY A 31 -4.54 -2.88 32.10
C GLY A 31 -5.84 -3.28 31.42
N ALA A 32 -7.00 -2.98 32.02
CA ALA A 32 -8.30 -3.25 31.43
C ALA A 32 -8.57 -2.44 30.16
N VAL A 33 -8.22 -1.15 30.14
CA VAL A 33 -8.33 -0.30 28.94
C VAL A 33 -7.40 -0.80 27.84
N PHE A 34 -6.16 -1.14 28.17
CA PHE A 34 -5.22 -1.69 27.19
C PHE A 34 -5.70 -3.03 26.62
N LEU A 35 -6.23 -3.91 27.47
CA LEU A 35 -6.73 -5.22 27.07
C LEU A 35 -8.01 -5.10 26.23
N TRP A 36 -8.89 -4.16 26.56
CA TRP A 36 -10.05 -3.81 25.73
C TRP A 36 -9.63 -3.29 24.35
N PHE A 37 -8.65 -2.39 24.30
CA PHE A 37 -8.12 -1.86 23.04
C PHE A 37 -7.44 -2.96 22.19
N ALA A 38 -6.59 -3.77 22.82
CA ALA A 38 -5.81 -4.81 22.15
C ALA A 38 -6.68 -5.95 21.58
N ILE A 39 -7.81 -6.27 22.23
CA ILE A 39 -8.71 -7.35 21.79
C ILE A 39 -9.84 -6.82 20.89
N GLY A 40 -10.36 -5.63 21.16
CA GLY A 40 -11.51 -5.09 20.43
C GLY A 40 -11.12 -4.30 19.18
N VAL A 41 -10.29 -3.27 19.36
CA VAL A 41 -10.05 -2.24 18.34
C VAL A 41 -8.89 -2.63 17.43
N LEU A 42 -7.80 -3.12 18.01
CA LEU A 42 -6.57 -3.42 17.28
C LEU A 42 -6.77 -4.49 16.18
N PRO A 43 -7.50 -5.60 16.41
CA PRO A 43 -7.73 -6.59 15.37
C PRO A 43 -8.62 -6.06 14.25
N GLN A 44 -9.61 -5.22 14.57
CA GLN A 44 -10.47 -4.61 13.55
C GLN A 44 -9.66 -3.68 12.66
N LEU A 45 -8.84 -2.79 13.22
CA LEU A 45 -8.00 -1.89 12.40
C LEU A 45 -7.05 -2.65 11.46
N ILE A 46 -6.47 -3.76 11.93
CA ILE A 46 -5.58 -4.59 11.11
C ILE A 46 -6.36 -5.34 10.04
N LEU A 47 -7.46 -6.00 10.41
CA LEU A 47 -8.25 -6.81 9.50
C LEU A 47 -8.96 -5.98 8.44
N ASP A 48 -9.46 -4.78 8.78
CA ASP A 48 -10.12 -3.90 7.83
C ASP A 48 -9.14 -3.46 6.75
N SER A 49 -7.94 -3.00 7.15
CA SER A 49 -6.89 -2.67 6.19
C SER A 49 -6.49 -3.89 5.35
N ALA A 50 -6.33 -5.08 5.95
CA ALA A 50 -5.95 -6.28 5.22
C ALA A 50 -7.02 -6.74 4.22
N VAL A 51 -8.31 -6.60 4.55
CA VAL A 51 -9.43 -6.93 3.67
C VAL A 51 -9.52 -5.94 2.51
N GLU A 52 -9.30 -4.65 2.77
CA GLU A 52 -9.25 -3.63 1.71
C GLU A 52 -8.09 -3.86 0.74
N TYR A 53 -6.89 -4.17 1.25
CA TYR A 53 -5.75 -4.52 0.42
C TYR A 53 -5.99 -5.78 -0.42
N ASP A 54 -6.56 -6.83 0.18
CA ASP A 54 -6.90 -8.09 -0.50
C ASP A 54 -8.00 -7.89 -1.56
N ALA A 55 -8.99 -7.04 -1.31
CA ALA A 55 -10.03 -6.70 -2.27
C ALA A 55 -9.47 -5.91 -3.47
N ARG A 56 -8.57 -4.95 -3.22
CA ARG A 56 -7.89 -4.20 -4.28
C ARG A 56 -7.05 -5.11 -5.17
N LEU A 57 -6.24 -6.00 -4.58
CA LEU A 57 -5.44 -6.95 -5.35
C LEU A 57 -6.33 -7.86 -6.21
N ARG A 58 -7.46 -8.35 -5.69
CA ARG A 58 -8.41 -9.13 -6.51
C ARG A 58 -9.02 -8.35 -7.67
N GLN A 59 -9.24 -7.04 -7.50
CA GLN A 59 -9.73 -6.19 -8.59
C GLN A 59 -8.64 -5.99 -9.66
N GLU A 60 -7.39 -5.76 -9.25
CA GLU A 60 -6.25 -5.69 -10.16
C GLU A 60 -6.06 -7.03 -10.92
N ASP A 61 -6.18 -8.18 -10.24
CA ASP A 61 -6.13 -9.52 -10.85
C ASP A 61 -7.25 -9.72 -11.88
N ALA A 62 -8.49 -9.37 -11.53
CA ALA A 62 -9.62 -9.50 -12.43
C ALA A 62 -9.44 -8.60 -13.67
N TYR A 63 -8.88 -7.41 -13.48
CA TYR A 63 -8.54 -6.49 -14.57
C TYR A 63 -7.46 -7.11 -15.48
N MET A 64 -6.34 -7.58 -14.93
CA MET A 64 -5.28 -8.24 -15.70
C MET A 64 -5.79 -9.47 -16.47
N GLN A 65 -6.60 -10.32 -15.82
CA GLN A 65 -7.16 -11.50 -16.45
C GLN A 65 -8.10 -11.14 -17.60
N SER A 66 -8.94 -10.11 -17.42
CA SER A 66 -9.83 -9.64 -18.48
C SER A 66 -9.08 -8.97 -19.63
N LEU A 67 -7.98 -8.26 -19.36
CA LEU A 67 -7.11 -7.68 -20.37
C LEU A 67 -6.45 -8.78 -21.23
N CYS A 68 -6.00 -9.87 -20.62
CA CYS A 68 -5.36 -10.95 -21.36
C CYS A 68 -6.34 -11.93 -22.03
N ALA A 69 -7.53 -12.15 -21.45
CA ALA A 69 -8.52 -13.10 -21.96
C ALA A 69 -9.48 -12.48 -22.98
N ASN A 70 -9.89 -11.22 -22.80
CA ASN A 70 -10.95 -10.60 -23.60
C ASN A 70 -10.43 -9.57 -24.61
N ILE A 71 -9.24 -9.01 -24.42
CA ILE A 71 -8.65 -8.04 -25.36
C ILE A 71 -7.73 -8.79 -26.34
N SER A 72 -8.06 -8.69 -27.63
CA SER A 72 -7.26 -9.32 -28.69
C SER A 72 -5.95 -8.55 -28.92
N LYS A 73 -4.87 -9.27 -29.25
CA LYS A 73 -3.57 -8.69 -29.62
C LYS A 73 -3.65 -7.72 -30.81
N GLU A 74 -4.70 -7.81 -31.62
CA GLU A 74 -4.91 -6.90 -32.76
C GLU A 74 -5.47 -5.53 -32.35
N THR A 75 -6.11 -5.42 -31.18
CA THR A 75 -6.78 -4.17 -30.74
C THR A 75 -5.87 -3.30 -29.88
N ILE A 76 -5.02 -3.93 -29.08
CA ILE A 76 -4.07 -3.29 -28.18
C ILE A 76 -2.73 -4.01 -28.33
N ASP A 77 -1.62 -3.26 -28.33
CA ASP A 77 -0.29 -3.84 -28.19
C ASP A 77 -0.19 -4.49 -26.81
N ARG A 78 -0.57 -5.77 -26.79
CA ARG A 78 -0.72 -6.58 -25.59
C ARG A 78 0.65 -7.15 -25.28
N ASP A 79 1.18 -6.79 -24.13
CA ASP A 79 2.43 -7.35 -23.63
C ASP A 79 2.28 -8.88 -23.49
N GLU A 80 3.00 -9.62 -24.34
CA GLU A 80 2.94 -11.08 -24.36
C GLU A 80 3.58 -11.69 -23.11
N GLN A 81 4.54 -11.03 -22.47
CA GLN A 81 5.15 -11.49 -21.22
C GLN A 81 4.15 -11.33 -20.06
N LEU A 82 3.40 -10.23 -20.02
CA LEU A 82 2.30 -10.05 -19.07
C LEU A 82 1.25 -11.15 -19.23
N CYS A 83 0.77 -11.39 -20.46
CA CYS A 83 -0.31 -12.35 -20.69
C CYS A 83 0.12 -13.81 -20.62
N GLU A 84 1.39 -14.13 -20.91
CA GLU A 84 1.96 -15.44 -20.61
C GLU A 84 1.96 -15.70 -19.09
N CYS A 85 2.37 -14.70 -18.29
CA CYS A 85 2.35 -14.82 -16.84
C CYS A 85 0.92 -14.96 -16.29
N VAL A 86 0.01 -14.07 -16.70
CA VAL A 86 -1.38 -14.01 -16.19
C VAL A 86 -2.20 -15.24 -16.57
N LEU A 87 -2.01 -15.79 -17.78
CA LEU A 87 -2.77 -16.97 -18.23
C LEU A 87 -2.18 -18.30 -17.72
N ALA A 88 -0.94 -18.30 -17.24
CA ALA A 88 -0.28 -19.50 -16.72
C ALA A 88 -0.62 -19.80 -15.23
N VAL A 89 -1.24 -18.87 -14.51
CA VAL A 89 -1.50 -18.99 -13.07
C VAL A 89 -2.97 -18.75 -12.71
N GLU A 90 -3.42 -19.38 -11.62
CA GLU A 90 -4.83 -19.36 -11.20
C GLU A 90 -5.19 -18.09 -10.38
N TYR A 91 -4.19 -17.41 -9.81
CA TYR A 91 -4.31 -16.13 -9.08
C TYR A 91 -3.09 -15.23 -9.37
N PRO A 92 -3.19 -14.29 -10.33
CA PRO A 92 -2.06 -13.47 -10.76
C PRO A 92 -1.99 -12.13 -10.02
N ALA A 93 -1.48 -12.08 -8.78
CA ALA A 93 -1.35 -10.79 -8.05
C ALA A 93 0.07 -10.28 -7.84
N LEU A 94 1.05 -11.18 -7.67
CA LEU A 94 2.41 -10.80 -7.25
C LEU A 94 3.48 -11.09 -8.30
N ASP A 95 3.44 -12.27 -8.91
CA ASP A 95 4.46 -12.68 -9.87
C ASP A 95 4.35 -11.94 -11.21
N CYS A 96 3.13 -11.55 -11.61
CA CYS A 96 2.85 -10.83 -12.85
C CYS A 96 2.73 -9.31 -12.65
N ARG A 97 2.93 -8.82 -11.42
CA ARG A 97 2.79 -7.40 -11.09
C ARG A 97 3.82 -6.54 -11.80
N ALA A 98 5.08 -7.00 -11.88
CA ALA A 98 6.14 -6.24 -12.53
C ALA A 98 5.87 -5.93 -14.02
N PRO A 99 5.54 -6.91 -14.89
CA PRO A 99 5.18 -6.61 -16.27
C PRO A 99 3.88 -5.81 -16.38
N PHE A 100 2.94 -5.98 -15.44
CA PHE A 100 1.73 -5.16 -15.41
C PHE A 100 2.03 -3.68 -15.12
N MET A 101 2.95 -3.41 -14.19
CA MET A 101 3.35 -2.04 -13.85
C MET A 101 4.06 -1.37 -15.02
N ASP A 102 4.92 -2.09 -15.75
CA ASP A 102 5.56 -1.57 -16.96
C ASP A 102 4.53 -1.22 -18.03
N TRP A 103 3.63 -2.15 -18.36
CA TRP A 103 2.53 -1.91 -19.29
C TRP A 103 1.65 -0.72 -18.88
N SER A 104 1.33 -0.60 -17.59
CA SER A 104 0.49 0.50 -17.08
C SER A 104 1.21 1.85 -17.13
N LEU A 105 2.53 1.85 -16.90
CA LEU A 105 3.37 3.05 -16.96
C LEU A 105 3.37 3.62 -18.38
N GLU A 106 3.56 2.78 -19.39
CA GLU A 106 3.54 3.22 -20.80
C GLU A 106 2.21 3.87 -21.18
N ARG A 107 1.07 3.32 -20.72
CA ARG A 107 -0.25 3.91 -20.99
C ARG A 107 -0.46 5.22 -20.27
N MET A 108 0.07 5.36 -19.06
CA MET A 108 -0.03 6.60 -18.31
C MET A 108 0.90 7.67 -18.86
N ASP A 109 2.07 7.29 -19.38
CA ASP A 109 2.96 8.18 -20.12
C ASP A 109 2.26 8.77 -21.35
N GLU A 110 1.62 7.91 -22.16
CA GLU A 110 0.81 8.34 -23.32
C GLU A 110 -0.34 9.28 -22.92
N ARG A 111 -1.01 8.99 -21.80
CA ARG A 111 -2.15 9.79 -21.31
C ARG A 111 -1.70 11.12 -20.70
N CYS A 112 -0.56 11.13 -20.03
CA CYS A 112 0.06 12.33 -19.48
C CYS A 112 0.69 13.23 -20.55
N ALA A 113 0.95 12.71 -21.76
CA ALA A 113 1.37 13.54 -22.89
C ALA A 113 0.28 14.53 -23.36
N ASP A 114 -1.00 14.32 -23.00
CA ASP A 114 -2.06 15.30 -23.23
C ASP A 114 -1.97 16.47 -22.23
N GLU A 115 -1.81 17.69 -22.75
CA GLU A 115 -1.59 18.91 -21.93
C GLU A 115 -2.78 19.27 -21.02
N THR A 116 -3.99 18.79 -21.33
CA THR A 116 -5.15 18.99 -20.45
C THR A 116 -5.07 18.03 -19.27
N THR A 117 -4.87 16.75 -19.55
CA THR A 117 -4.72 15.70 -18.56
C THR A 117 -3.53 15.94 -17.64
N HIS A 118 -2.39 16.37 -18.19
CA HIS A 118 -1.19 16.73 -17.42
C HIS A 118 -1.45 17.83 -16.39
N ARG A 119 -2.24 18.86 -16.77
CA ARG A 119 -2.60 19.94 -15.84
C ARG A 119 -3.59 19.52 -14.77
N GLU A 120 -4.46 18.57 -15.06
CA GLU A 120 -5.44 18.04 -14.10
C GLU A 120 -4.81 17.09 -13.08
N ALA A 121 -3.81 16.31 -13.50
CA ALA A 121 -3.09 15.33 -12.68
C ALA A 121 -1.59 15.65 -12.60
N LEU A 122 -1.25 16.87 -12.18
CA LEU A 122 0.10 17.42 -12.28
C LEU A 122 1.15 16.65 -11.47
N SER A 123 0.87 16.25 -10.22
CA SER A 123 1.84 15.48 -9.44
C SER A 123 1.98 14.05 -9.95
N PHE A 124 0.87 13.44 -10.37
CA PHE A 124 0.89 12.11 -10.96
C PHE A 124 1.70 12.09 -12.27
N CYS A 125 1.37 12.96 -13.23
CA CYS A 125 2.04 13.00 -14.51
C CYS A 125 3.52 13.39 -14.38
N SER A 126 3.85 14.34 -13.50
CA SER A 126 5.26 14.64 -13.21
C SER A 126 6.03 13.45 -12.61
N CYS A 127 5.34 12.58 -11.84
CA CYS A 127 5.93 11.35 -11.30
C CYS A 127 6.17 10.32 -12.40
N VAL A 128 5.21 10.14 -13.30
CA VAL A 128 5.31 9.25 -14.48
C VAL A 128 6.43 9.70 -15.39
N ASP A 129 6.47 10.99 -15.76
CA ASP A 129 7.51 11.59 -16.60
C ASP A 129 8.91 11.34 -15.99
N ALA A 130 9.06 11.55 -14.68
CA ALA A 130 10.32 11.33 -13.99
C ALA A 130 10.76 9.86 -13.94
N ILE A 131 9.82 8.91 -13.97
CA ILE A 131 10.14 7.48 -14.11
C ILE A 131 10.53 7.19 -15.56
N GLY A 132 9.80 7.72 -16.54
CA GLY A 132 10.13 7.61 -17.96
C GLY A 132 11.55 8.08 -18.28
N ASP A 133 11.93 9.25 -17.78
CA ASP A 133 13.29 9.82 -17.90
C ASP A 133 14.37 8.89 -17.32
N GLN A 134 14.07 8.22 -16.20
CA GLN A 134 15.01 7.27 -15.57
C GLN A 134 15.13 5.96 -16.35
N LEU A 135 14.12 5.59 -17.12
CA LEU A 135 14.11 4.39 -17.97
C LEU A 135 14.74 4.64 -19.34
N GLU A 136 14.97 5.91 -19.72
CA GLU A 136 15.53 6.25 -21.03
C GLU A 136 16.92 5.65 -21.22
N GLY A 137 17.08 4.84 -22.28
CA GLY A 137 18.34 4.18 -22.62
C GLY A 137 18.68 2.94 -21.78
N LEU A 138 17.80 2.51 -20.88
CA LEU A 138 17.93 1.24 -20.17
C LEU A 138 17.26 0.09 -20.92
N ASP A 139 17.80 -1.12 -20.74
CA ASP A 139 17.12 -2.35 -21.13
C ASP A 139 15.95 -2.59 -20.15
N ARG A 140 14.71 -2.56 -20.67
CA ARG A 140 13.47 -2.73 -19.90
C ARG A 140 13.41 -4.09 -19.18
N GLU A 141 14.05 -5.11 -19.73
CA GLU A 141 14.14 -6.43 -19.09
C GLU A 141 15.23 -6.50 -18.02
N GLY A 142 16.11 -5.50 -17.95
CA GLY A 142 17.21 -5.42 -17.00
C GLY A 142 16.76 -5.23 -15.55
N LYS A 143 17.59 -5.69 -14.59
CA LYS A 143 17.30 -5.54 -13.14
C LYS A 143 17.06 -4.09 -12.74
N GLU A 144 17.86 -3.17 -13.29
CA GLU A 144 17.80 -1.74 -12.98
C GLU A 144 16.48 -1.11 -13.45
N ALA A 145 16.03 -1.41 -14.67
CA ALA A 145 14.75 -0.96 -15.18
C ALA A 145 13.58 -1.48 -14.33
N ARG A 146 13.59 -2.76 -13.95
CA ARG A 146 12.55 -3.34 -13.08
C ARG A 146 12.47 -2.65 -11.72
N GLU A 147 13.60 -2.31 -11.11
CA GLU A 147 13.65 -1.57 -9.84
C GLU A 147 13.07 -0.16 -9.98
N ILE A 148 13.28 0.49 -11.13
CA ILE A 148 12.72 1.81 -11.43
C ILE A 148 11.20 1.71 -11.68
N ILE A 149 10.75 0.74 -12.48
CA ILE A 149 9.32 0.49 -12.75
C ILE A 149 8.56 0.21 -11.46
N GLN A 150 9.14 -0.52 -10.50
CA GLN A 150 8.50 -0.74 -9.19
C GLN A 150 8.20 0.56 -8.43
N ARG A 151 8.91 1.66 -8.71
CA ARG A 151 8.60 2.96 -8.09
C ARG A 151 7.30 3.56 -8.56
N TYR A 152 6.74 3.08 -9.69
CA TYR A 152 5.45 3.51 -10.21
C TYR A 152 4.32 3.29 -9.20
N GLU A 153 4.44 2.30 -8.30
CA GLU A 153 3.49 2.11 -7.19
C GLU A 153 3.33 3.39 -6.34
N ASN A 154 4.42 4.14 -6.14
CA ASN A 154 4.38 5.39 -5.41
C ASN A 154 3.63 6.48 -6.19
N CYS A 155 3.70 6.49 -7.52
CA CYS A 155 2.92 7.43 -8.33
C CYS A 155 1.42 7.13 -8.22
N THR A 156 1.03 5.85 -8.23
CA THR A 156 -0.38 5.45 -8.09
C THR A 156 -0.97 5.70 -6.69
N ALA A 157 -0.13 6.04 -5.71
CA ALA A 157 -0.55 6.38 -4.35
C ALA A 157 -0.79 7.89 -4.16
N LEU A 158 -0.55 8.71 -5.19
CA LEU A 158 -0.80 10.15 -5.15
C LEU A 158 -2.29 10.47 -5.19
N ASP A 159 -2.68 11.58 -4.56
CA ASP A 159 -4.09 12.01 -4.44
C ASP A 159 -4.72 12.35 -5.81
N ASP A 160 -3.91 12.77 -6.78
CA ASP A 160 -4.31 13.09 -8.16
C ASP A 160 -3.98 11.97 -9.15
N ALA A 161 -3.71 10.75 -8.66
CA ALA A 161 -3.40 9.62 -9.52
C ALA A 161 -4.56 9.33 -10.50
N LEU A 162 -4.21 9.14 -11.77
CA LEU A 162 -5.16 8.74 -12.78
C LEU A 162 -5.46 7.25 -12.66
N TYR A 163 -6.72 6.89 -12.86
CA TYR A 163 -7.13 5.50 -12.94
C TYR A 163 -6.82 4.93 -14.33
N LEU A 164 -6.51 3.63 -14.36
CA LEU A 164 -6.44 2.88 -15.61
C LEU A 164 -7.76 3.03 -16.38
N PRO A 165 -7.71 3.23 -17.72
CA PRO A 165 -8.91 3.32 -18.54
C PRO A 165 -9.75 2.06 -18.38
N GLU A 166 -11.07 2.20 -18.50
CA GLU A 166 -11.95 1.04 -18.45
C GLU A 166 -11.66 0.11 -19.65
N LEU A 167 -11.85 -1.20 -19.48
CA LEU A 167 -11.58 -2.19 -20.53
C LEU A 167 -12.40 -1.93 -21.81
N THR A 168 -13.56 -1.30 -21.67
CA THR A 168 -14.44 -0.85 -22.76
C THR A 168 -13.91 0.39 -23.49
N GLU A 169 -13.06 1.20 -22.86
CA GLU A 169 -12.37 2.31 -23.53
C GLU A 169 -11.15 1.83 -24.31
N LEU A 170 -10.57 0.72 -23.85
CA LEU A 170 -9.42 0.04 -24.45
C LEU A 170 -9.81 -0.79 -25.69
N VAL A 171 -11.07 -1.18 -25.82
CA VAL A 171 -11.61 -1.85 -27.01
C VAL A 171 -12.77 -1.03 -27.54
N PRO A 172 -12.58 -0.21 -28.60
CA PRO A 172 -13.72 0.39 -29.26
C PRO A 172 -14.60 -0.76 -29.78
N ASP A 173 -15.87 -0.75 -29.40
CA ASP A 173 -16.86 -1.80 -29.66
C ASP A 173 -16.67 -2.48 -31.02
N ALA A 174 -16.65 -3.81 -31.01
CA ALA A 174 -16.78 -4.64 -32.21
C ALA A 174 -18.10 -4.36 -32.96
#